data_AF-A0A7S0Z3G5-F1
#
_entry.id   AF-A0A7S0Z3G5-F1
#
_cell.length_a   1.000
_cell.length_b   1.000
_cell.length_c   1.000
_cell.angle_alpha   90.00
_cell.angle_beta   90.00
_cell.angle_gamma   90.00
#
_symmetry.space_group_name_H-M   'P 1'
#
loop_
_entity.id
_entity.type
_entity.pdbx_description
1 polymer ?
#
loop_
_entity_poly.entity_id
_entity_poly.type
_entity_poly.pdbx_seq_one_letter_code
_entity_poly.pdbx_strand_id
1 'polypeptide(L)'
;PTTDFIEERFMRTGSTLRVELQAQGKTKTGFDAPVGDVRAVKVRSGRWVTSKGRTDVIVKLAGCDDRNAAEALIGTRLYVSTTDRESLRDDDGANGDGDDEFYAQELEGMTVIEQSTGAVVGVVEDVVRGAGTQDLLKVGLPAEVNDKGETVEFFVYVPFVKDIVPVVNAAARTMEI
;
A
#
# COMPACT_ATOMS: atom_id res chain seq x y z
N PRO A 1 -8.83 0.35 5.33
CA PRO A 1 -8.36 1.05 4.10
C PRO A 1 -7.04 0.44 3.62
N THR A 2 -6.77 0.42 2.31
CA THR A 2 -5.59 -0.24 1.71
C THR A 2 -4.38 0.69 1.58
N THR A 3 -4.20 1.58 2.55
CA THR A 3 -3.23 2.67 2.47
C THR A 3 -2.63 2.95 3.83
N ASP A 4 -1.43 3.51 3.83
CA ASP A 4 -0.67 3.88 5.03
C ASP A 4 -1.15 5.24 5.58
N PHE A 5 -0.72 5.60 6.80
CA PHE A 5 -0.97 6.93 7.41
C PHE A 5 -2.42 7.40 7.31
N ILE A 6 -3.34 6.55 7.76
CA ILE A 6 -4.79 6.77 7.62
C ILE A 6 -5.22 8.12 8.22
N GLU A 7 -4.65 8.49 9.36
CA GLU A 7 -5.01 9.71 10.07
C GLU A 7 -4.60 10.96 9.26
N GLU A 8 -3.41 10.97 8.70
CA GLU A 8 -2.92 12.05 7.83
C GLU A 8 -3.72 12.15 6.54
N ARG A 9 -4.10 11.01 5.94
CA ARG A 9 -4.81 10.98 4.66
C ARG A 9 -6.30 11.32 4.79
N PHE A 10 -6.98 10.77 5.80
CA PHE A 10 -8.44 10.85 5.92
C PHE A 10 -8.94 11.72 7.06
N MET A 11 -8.10 12.10 8.03
CA MET A 11 -8.52 12.83 9.22
C MET A 11 -7.92 14.24 9.31
N ARG A 12 -6.83 14.53 8.59
CA ARG A 12 -6.26 15.87 8.46
C ARG A 12 -7.14 16.75 7.56
N THR A 13 -7.66 17.83 8.14
CA THR A 13 -8.44 18.83 7.42
C THR A 13 -7.60 19.45 6.30
N GLY A 14 -8.14 19.49 5.08
CA GLY A 14 -7.48 20.07 3.91
C GLY A 14 -6.68 19.08 3.05
N SER A 15 -6.49 17.83 3.51
CA SER A 15 -5.93 16.75 2.69
C SER A 15 -6.71 16.56 1.40
N THR A 16 -6.00 16.28 0.31
CA THR A 16 -6.60 16.05 -1.01
C THR A 16 -6.73 14.55 -1.24
N LEU A 17 -7.94 14.10 -1.53
CA LEU A 17 -8.20 12.77 -2.07
C LEU A 17 -8.65 12.91 -3.53
N ARG A 18 -8.51 11.85 -4.31
CA ARG A 18 -9.07 11.74 -5.66
C ARG A 18 -10.18 10.69 -5.66
N VAL A 19 -11.38 11.10 -6.06
CA VAL A 19 -12.56 10.22 -6.14
C VAL A 19 -12.82 9.88 -7.59
N GLU A 20 -13.09 8.61 -7.88
CA GLU A 20 -13.61 8.26 -9.21
C GLU A 20 -14.94 8.92 -9.51
N LEU A 21 -15.12 9.30 -10.77
CA LEU A 21 -16.38 9.87 -11.26
C LEU A 21 -17.48 8.82 -11.43
N GLN A 22 -17.11 7.54 -11.54
CA GLN A 22 -18.04 6.43 -11.70
C GLN A 22 -17.69 5.31 -10.72
N ALA A 23 -18.72 4.71 -10.11
CA ALA A 23 -18.55 3.56 -9.25
C ALA A 23 -18.16 2.34 -10.08
N GLN A 24 -16.94 1.83 -9.87
CA GLN A 24 -16.48 0.58 -10.47
C GLN A 24 -16.65 -0.61 -9.52
N GLY A 25 -16.89 -0.34 -8.23
CA GLY A 25 -17.14 -1.36 -7.21
C GLY A 25 -15.95 -2.29 -6.96
N LYS A 26 -16.21 -3.34 -6.19
CA LYS A 26 -15.26 -4.44 -5.96
C LYS A 26 -15.67 -5.60 -6.88
N THR A 27 -14.74 -6.09 -7.69
CA THR A 27 -14.92 -7.31 -8.48
C THR A 27 -14.72 -8.56 -7.60
N LYS A 28 -14.94 -9.76 -8.14
CA LYS A 28 -14.67 -11.01 -7.40
C LYS A 28 -13.19 -11.14 -7.00
N THR A 29 -12.28 -10.56 -7.76
CA THR A 29 -10.82 -10.65 -7.57
C THR A 29 -10.26 -9.46 -6.80
N GLY A 30 -11.00 -8.35 -6.69
CA GLY A 30 -10.56 -7.19 -5.92
C GLY A 30 -10.93 -5.87 -6.59
N PHE A 31 -10.01 -4.91 -6.55
CA PHE A 31 -10.17 -3.58 -7.16
C PHE A 31 -9.41 -3.49 -8.49
N ASP A 32 -9.42 -4.55 -9.29
CA ASP A 32 -8.52 -4.73 -10.44
C ASP A 32 -8.94 -3.99 -11.72
N ALA A 33 -10.09 -3.30 -11.68
CA ALA A 33 -10.51 -2.47 -12.79
C ALA A 33 -9.51 -1.31 -12.97
N PRO A 34 -9.15 -0.93 -14.20
CA PRO A 34 -8.30 0.25 -14.43
C PRO A 34 -8.85 1.48 -13.70
N VAL A 35 -7.95 2.34 -13.24
CA VAL A 35 -8.34 3.61 -12.61
C VAL A 35 -9.17 4.41 -13.63
N GLY A 36 -10.39 4.80 -13.25
CA GLY A 36 -11.24 5.63 -14.11
C GLY A 36 -10.88 7.10 -14.02
N ASP A 37 -11.71 7.95 -14.63
CA ASP A 37 -11.60 9.40 -14.44
C ASP A 37 -11.81 9.76 -12.97
N VAL A 38 -10.94 10.63 -12.46
CA VAL A 38 -10.95 11.05 -11.05
C VAL A 38 -11.05 12.57 -10.93
N ARG A 39 -11.65 13.02 -9.82
CA ARG A 39 -11.63 14.43 -9.40
C ARG A 39 -11.02 14.60 -8.02
N ALA A 40 -10.34 15.72 -7.81
CA ALA A 40 -9.87 16.10 -6.48
C ALA A 40 -11.05 16.45 -5.57
N VAL A 41 -10.94 16.06 -4.30
CA VAL A 41 -11.85 16.44 -3.22
C VAL A 41 -11.05 16.72 -1.96
N LYS A 42 -11.48 17.71 -1.18
CA LYS A 42 -10.83 18.05 0.09
C LYS A 42 -11.49 17.30 1.24
N VAL A 43 -10.68 16.79 2.16
CA VAL A 43 -11.14 16.28 3.45
C VAL A 43 -11.48 17.46 4.35
N ARG A 44 -12.67 17.43 4.95
CA ARG A 44 -13.11 18.41 5.97
C ARG A 44 -12.86 17.91 7.38
N SER A 45 -13.03 16.60 7.60
CA SER A 45 -12.68 15.91 8.85
C SER A 45 -12.76 14.41 8.64
N GLY A 46 -12.16 13.64 9.56
CA GLY A 46 -12.34 12.20 9.63
C GLY A 46 -12.13 11.69 11.04
N ARG A 47 -12.57 10.48 11.31
CA ARG A 47 -12.34 9.80 12.58
C ARG A 47 -12.43 8.29 12.43
N TRP A 48 -11.77 7.59 13.35
CA TRP A 48 -12.01 6.18 13.59
C TRP A 48 -13.39 5.96 14.20
N VAL A 49 -14.07 4.91 13.75
CA VAL A 49 -15.29 4.40 14.36
C VAL A 49 -15.21 2.88 14.43
N THR A 50 -15.39 2.35 15.63
CA THR A 50 -15.52 0.91 15.82
C THR A 50 -17.01 0.54 15.90
N SER A 51 -17.45 -0.35 15.01
CA SER A 51 -18.81 -0.89 15.00
C SER A 51 -18.79 -2.38 14.77
N LYS A 52 -19.50 -3.15 15.61
CA LYS A 52 -19.58 -4.62 15.53
C LYS A 52 -18.20 -5.30 15.44
N GLY A 53 -17.23 -4.81 16.21
CA GLY A 53 -15.87 -5.35 16.25
C GLY A 53 -14.99 -5.01 15.03
N ARG A 54 -15.48 -4.20 14.09
CA ARG A 54 -14.70 -3.67 12.98
C ARG A 54 -14.39 -2.19 13.20
N THR A 55 -13.12 -1.83 13.04
CA THR A 55 -12.68 -0.44 13.10
C THR A 55 -12.55 0.08 11.68
N ASP A 56 -13.38 1.06 11.34
CA ASP A 56 -13.44 1.70 10.04
C ASP A 56 -13.23 3.21 10.16
N VAL A 57 -12.97 3.87 9.04
CA VAL A 57 -12.81 5.32 8.96
C VAL A 57 -14.10 5.95 8.44
N ILE A 58 -14.57 6.99 9.11
CA ILE A 58 -15.59 7.89 8.57
C ILE A 58 -14.89 9.18 8.14
N VAL A 59 -15.11 9.59 6.89
CA VAL A 59 -14.55 10.82 6.31
C VAL A 59 -15.67 11.76 5.86
N LYS A 60 -15.52 13.05 6.14
CA LYS A 60 -16.36 14.13 5.64
C LYS A 60 -15.62 14.81 4.50
N LEU A 61 -16.19 14.74 3.30
CA LEU A 61 -15.62 15.33 2.09
C LEU A 61 -16.29 16.69 1.80
N ALA A 62 -15.50 17.64 1.29
CA ALA A 62 -16.02 18.92 0.82
C ALA A 62 -16.97 18.73 -0.38
N GLY A 63 -18.14 19.37 -0.33
CA GLY A 63 -19.18 19.22 -1.35
C GLY A 63 -20.05 17.96 -1.20
N CYS A 64 -19.83 17.16 -0.16
CA CYS A 64 -20.66 16.01 0.19
C CYS A 64 -21.46 16.33 1.45
N ASP A 65 -22.44 17.23 1.34
CA ASP A 65 -23.10 17.88 2.48
C ASP A 65 -24.41 17.28 2.94
N ASP A 66 -24.95 16.35 2.17
CA ASP A 66 -26.15 15.61 2.51
C ASP A 66 -25.99 14.10 2.26
N ARG A 67 -27.02 13.37 2.62
CA ARG A 67 -27.09 11.91 2.48
C ARG A 67 -27.04 11.48 1.02
N ASN A 68 -27.69 12.20 0.11
CA ASN A 68 -27.77 11.83 -1.30
C ASN A 68 -26.39 11.95 -1.95
N ALA A 69 -25.65 13.02 -1.64
CA ALA A 69 -24.28 13.21 -2.10
C ALA A 69 -23.34 12.10 -1.57
N ALA A 70 -23.53 11.66 -0.32
CA ALA A 70 -22.74 10.57 0.25
C ALA A 70 -23.09 9.21 -0.39
N GLU A 71 -24.39 8.94 -0.60
CA GLU A 71 -24.86 7.71 -1.24
C GLU A 71 -24.40 7.60 -2.70
N ALA A 72 -24.32 8.73 -3.41
CA ALA A 72 -23.79 8.78 -4.79
C ALA A 72 -22.30 8.38 -4.89
N LEU A 73 -21.55 8.41 -3.79
CA LEU A 73 -20.15 7.98 -3.74
C LEU A 73 -19.98 6.49 -3.41
N ILE A 74 -21.06 5.77 -3.08
CA ILE A 74 -20.98 4.35 -2.75
C ILE A 74 -20.45 3.57 -3.98
N GLY A 75 -19.43 2.76 -3.75
CA GLY A 75 -18.79 1.97 -4.80
C GLY A 75 -17.75 2.71 -5.65
N THR A 76 -17.52 4.00 -5.38
CA THR A 76 -16.38 4.75 -5.95
C THR A 76 -15.10 4.48 -5.17
N ARG A 77 -13.95 4.49 -5.86
CA ARG A 77 -12.64 4.37 -5.22
C ARG A 77 -12.07 5.74 -4.85
N LEU A 78 -11.31 5.76 -3.76
CA LEU A 78 -10.57 6.93 -3.28
C LEU A 78 -9.07 6.66 -3.43
N TYR A 79 -8.36 7.62 -4.01
CA TYR A 79 -6.92 7.57 -4.23
C TYR A 79 -6.21 8.73 -3.54
N VAL A 80 -4.94 8.50 -3.23
CA VAL A 80 -3.99 9.53 -2.81
C VAL A 80 -2.91 9.61 -3.87
N SER A 81 -2.66 10.81 -4.39
CA SER A 81 -1.57 11.04 -5.35
C SER A 81 -0.23 10.70 -4.72
N THR A 82 0.69 10.10 -5.46
CA THR A 82 2.07 9.91 -4.99
C THR A 82 2.75 11.25 -4.71
N THR A 83 2.45 12.27 -5.52
CA THR A 83 2.95 13.65 -5.35
C THR A 83 2.43 14.38 -4.12
N ASP A 84 1.33 13.92 -3.55
CA ASP A 84 0.71 14.55 -2.37
C ASP A 84 1.19 13.89 -1.07
N ARG A 85 2.04 12.86 -1.18
CA ARG A 85 2.65 12.17 -0.03
C ARG A 85 3.84 12.97 0.46
N GLU A 86 3.96 13.12 1.77
CA GLU A 86 5.15 13.69 2.39
C GLU A 86 6.30 12.68 2.24
N SER A 87 7.54 13.15 2.06
CA SER A 87 8.69 12.24 2.08
C SER A 87 8.84 11.70 3.50
N LEU A 88 9.02 10.38 3.63
CA LEU A 88 9.33 9.75 4.92
C LEU A 88 10.84 9.78 5.21
N ARG A 89 11.66 10.10 4.21
CA ARG A 89 13.12 10.16 4.29
C ARG A 89 13.59 11.60 4.14
N ASP A 90 14.59 11.96 4.95
CA ASP A 90 15.19 13.31 4.99
C ASP A 90 16.05 13.60 3.75
N ASP A 91 16.57 12.56 3.09
CA ASP A 91 17.26 12.70 1.82
C ASP A 91 16.30 12.53 0.63
N ASP A 92 16.61 13.22 -0.46
CA ASP A 92 16.05 12.99 -1.79
C ASP A 92 16.54 11.66 -2.41
N GLY A 93 17.15 10.81 -1.59
CA GLY A 93 17.80 9.57 -1.96
C GLY A 93 16.77 8.53 -2.34
N ALA A 94 16.79 8.09 -3.59
CA ALA A 94 16.03 6.93 -4.04
C ALA A 94 16.46 5.63 -3.34
N ASN A 95 17.46 5.64 -2.46
CA ASN A 95 18.01 4.47 -1.80
C ASN A 95 17.89 4.59 -0.28
N GLY A 96 17.88 3.46 0.41
CA GLY A 96 17.82 3.39 1.87
C GLY A 96 18.18 2.00 2.36
N ASP A 97 17.86 1.71 3.61
CA ASP A 97 17.99 0.38 4.23
C ASP A 97 16.79 0.05 5.12
N GLY A 98 16.77 -1.13 5.72
CA GLY A 98 15.66 -1.60 6.55
C GLY A 98 15.43 -0.83 7.86
N ASP A 99 16.28 0.16 8.21
CA ASP A 99 16.01 1.08 9.33
C ASP A 99 15.30 2.37 8.87
N ASP A 100 15.19 2.61 7.57
CA ASP A 100 14.50 3.78 7.01
C ASP A 100 12.98 3.59 6.90
N GLU A 101 12.24 4.69 6.89
CA GLU A 101 10.79 4.69 6.74
C GLU A 101 10.38 4.68 5.25
N PHE A 102 9.57 3.69 4.86
CA PHE A 102 9.02 3.55 3.51
C PHE A 102 7.49 3.45 3.52
N TYR A 103 6.86 3.93 2.45
CA TYR A 103 5.47 3.56 2.18
C TYR A 103 5.42 2.08 1.75
N ALA A 104 4.42 1.32 2.21
CA ALA A 104 4.30 -0.09 1.85
C ALA A 104 4.26 -0.30 0.33
N GLN A 105 3.58 0.61 -0.39
CA GLN A 105 3.48 0.56 -1.85
C GLN A 105 4.79 0.88 -2.58
N GLU A 106 5.79 1.45 -1.90
CA GLU A 106 7.13 1.60 -2.47
C GLU A 106 7.86 0.26 -2.49
N LEU A 107 7.68 -0.54 -1.44
CA LEU A 107 8.31 -1.86 -1.27
C LEU A 107 7.60 -2.98 -2.05
N GLU A 108 6.27 -2.93 -2.15
CA GLU A 108 5.48 -3.89 -2.93
C GLU A 108 5.95 -3.95 -4.39
N GLY A 109 6.23 -5.14 -4.90
CA GLY A 109 6.72 -5.37 -6.26
C GLY A 109 8.22 -5.15 -6.44
N MET A 110 8.98 -4.86 -5.39
CA MET A 110 10.45 -4.83 -5.49
C MET A 110 11.02 -6.24 -5.62
N THR A 111 12.06 -6.38 -6.44
CA THR A 111 12.81 -7.65 -6.59
C THR A 111 13.79 -7.82 -5.44
N VAL A 112 13.74 -8.99 -4.81
CA VAL A 112 14.62 -9.36 -3.69
C VAL A 112 15.81 -10.14 -4.23
N ILE A 113 17.02 -9.70 -3.91
CA ILE A 113 18.29 -10.25 -4.40
C ILE A 113 19.10 -10.76 -3.21
N GLU A 114 19.61 -11.99 -3.29
CA GLU A 114 20.54 -12.52 -2.30
C GLU A 114 21.91 -11.86 -2.49
N GLN A 115 22.41 -11.15 -1.48
CA GLN A 115 23.62 -10.34 -1.56
C GLN A 115 24.88 -11.16 -1.91
N SER A 116 24.97 -12.38 -1.39
CA SER A 116 26.17 -13.22 -1.58
C SER A 116 26.31 -13.80 -2.98
N THR A 117 25.20 -14.06 -3.67
CA THR A 117 25.16 -14.72 -4.98
C THR A 117 24.74 -13.79 -6.10
N GLY A 118 24.07 -12.67 -5.78
CA GLY A 118 23.39 -11.81 -6.74
C GLY A 118 22.15 -12.46 -7.38
N ALA A 119 21.70 -13.60 -6.86
CA ALA A 119 20.55 -14.31 -7.40
C ALA A 119 19.23 -13.64 -6.98
N VAL A 120 18.26 -13.64 -7.89
CA VAL A 120 16.89 -13.20 -7.56
C VAL A 120 16.23 -14.27 -6.69
N VAL A 121 15.86 -13.87 -5.48
CA VAL A 121 15.14 -14.71 -4.51
C VAL A 121 13.65 -14.70 -4.80
N GLY A 122 13.10 -13.54 -5.17
CA GLY A 122 11.67 -13.38 -5.34
C GLY A 122 11.24 -11.92 -5.50
N VAL A 123 9.95 -11.67 -5.24
CA VAL A 123 9.34 -10.34 -5.32
C VAL A 123 8.52 -10.08 -4.06
N VAL A 124 8.60 -8.88 -3.51
CA VAL A 124 7.76 -8.47 -2.39
C VAL A 124 6.30 -8.39 -2.86
N GLU A 125 5.41 -9.18 -2.27
CA GLU A 125 3.99 -9.20 -2.59
C GLU A 125 3.16 -8.28 -1.69
N ASP A 126 3.55 -8.16 -0.42
CA ASP A 126 2.82 -7.40 0.60
C ASP A 126 3.75 -7.04 1.77
N VAL A 127 3.35 -6.04 2.57
CA VAL A 127 4.03 -5.61 3.79
C VAL A 127 3.09 -5.78 4.98
N VAL A 128 3.40 -6.76 5.84
CA VAL A 128 2.64 -7.02 7.06
C VAL A 128 3.18 -6.12 8.17
N ARG A 129 2.39 -5.12 8.53
CA ARG A 129 2.77 -4.14 9.55
C ARG A 129 2.42 -4.57 10.96
N GLY A 130 3.27 -4.20 11.92
CA GLY A 130 3.01 -4.40 13.34
C GLY A 130 2.95 -5.88 13.75
N ALA A 131 3.69 -6.75 13.06
CA ALA A 131 3.88 -8.14 13.43
C ALA A 131 4.86 -8.26 14.63
N GLY A 132 4.49 -7.66 15.77
CA GLY A 132 5.37 -7.50 16.93
C GLY A 132 6.09 -6.16 16.88
N THR A 133 7.42 -6.19 16.92
CA THR A 133 8.29 -4.99 16.96
C THR A 133 8.74 -4.50 15.58
N GLN A 134 8.63 -5.32 14.55
CA GLN A 134 9.14 -5.05 13.20
C GLN A 134 8.08 -5.37 12.15
N ASP A 135 8.17 -4.71 11.00
CA ASP A 135 7.34 -5.03 9.84
C ASP A 135 7.93 -6.25 9.09
N LEU A 136 7.08 -7.04 8.45
CA LEU A 136 7.48 -8.22 7.69
C LEU A 136 7.13 -8.05 6.21
N LEU A 137 8.11 -8.29 5.33
CA LEU A 137 7.89 -8.42 3.90
C LEU A 137 7.40 -9.83 3.60
N LYS A 138 6.27 -9.93 2.90
CA LYS A 138 5.84 -11.18 2.28
C LYS A 138 6.52 -11.29 0.92
N VAL A 139 7.53 -12.15 0.80
CA VAL A 139 8.29 -12.33 -0.44
C VAL A 139 7.78 -13.58 -1.15
N GLY A 140 7.18 -13.39 -2.33
CA GLY A 140 6.78 -14.46 -3.24
C GLY A 140 8.01 -15.04 -3.93
N LEU A 141 8.18 -16.36 -3.82
CA LEU A 141 9.23 -17.11 -4.47
C LEU A 141 8.81 -17.47 -5.91
N PRO A 142 9.76 -17.74 -6.82
CA PRO A 142 9.46 -18.24 -8.15
C PRO A 142 8.50 -19.42 -8.10
N ALA A 143 7.45 -19.38 -8.93
CA ALA A 143 6.48 -20.46 -8.98
C ALA A 143 7.13 -21.75 -9.48
N GLU A 144 6.84 -22.85 -8.80
CA GLU A 144 7.34 -24.18 -9.14
C GLU A 144 6.21 -25.04 -9.72
N VAL A 145 6.54 -26.04 -10.54
CA VAL A 145 5.56 -27.00 -11.04
C VAL A 145 5.76 -28.31 -10.29
N ASN A 146 4.72 -28.79 -9.62
CA ASN A 146 4.80 -30.04 -8.87
C ASN A 146 4.76 -31.27 -9.80
N ASP A 147 4.96 -32.46 -9.23
CA ASP A 147 4.93 -33.74 -9.97
C ASP A 147 3.60 -34.02 -10.69
N LYS A 148 2.53 -33.27 -10.39
CA LYS A 148 1.21 -33.36 -11.03
C LYS A 148 0.99 -32.33 -12.14
N GLY A 149 1.99 -31.51 -12.44
CA GLY A 149 1.89 -30.45 -13.45
C GLY A 149 1.12 -29.20 -12.97
N GLU A 150 0.92 -29.05 -11.67
CA GLU A 150 0.24 -27.89 -11.09
C GLU A 150 1.28 -26.84 -10.69
N THR A 151 1.01 -25.57 -11.01
CA THR A 151 1.81 -24.45 -10.53
C THR A 151 1.56 -24.22 -9.05
N VAL A 152 2.63 -24.17 -8.27
CA VAL A 152 2.63 -23.95 -6.83
C VAL A 152 3.43 -22.68 -6.54
N GLU A 153 2.82 -21.78 -5.78
CA GLU A 153 3.44 -20.54 -5.34
C GLU A 153 3.79 -20.67 -3.86
N PHE A 154 5.01 -20.26 -3.52
CA PHE A 154 5.49 -20.23 -2.14
C PHE A 154 5.84 -18.81 -1.77
N PHE A 155 5.76 -18.48 -0.48
CA PHE A 155 6.22 -17.21 0.03
C PHE A 155 6.94 -17.39 1.37
N VAL A 156 7.80 -16.45 1.70
CA VAL A 156 8.50 -16.36 2.98
C VAL A 156 8.29 -14.99 3.60
N TYR A 157 8.28 -14.92 4.93
CA TYR A 157 8.28 -13.65 5.65
C TYR A 157 9.72 -13.24 5.99
N VAL A 158 10.10 -12.06 5.56
CA VAL A 158 11.42 -11.46 5.80
C VAL A 158 11.24 -10.23 6.68
N PRO A 159 11.84 -10.16 7.88
CA PRO A 159 11.78 -8.95 8.69
C PRO A 159 12.45 -7.79 7.98
N PHE A 160 11.75 -6.66 7.92
CA PHE A 160 12.25 -5.43 7.32
C PHE A 160 13.06 -4.65 8.35
N VAL A 161 14.34 -4.99 8.45
CA VAL A 161 15.34 -4.35 9.31
C VAL A 161 16.68 -4.30 8.61
N LYS A 162 17.53 -3.32 8.93
CA LYS A 162 18.84 -3.16 8.27
C LYS A 162 19.73 -4.40 8.30
N ASP A 163 19.70 -5.16 9.40
CA ASP A 163 20.49 -6.39 9.53
C ASP A 163 20.13 -7.47 8.49
N ILE A 164 18.91 -7.42 7.96
CA ILE A 164 18.39 -8.38 6.96
C ILE A 164 18.23 -7.72 5.60
N VAL A 165 17.83 -6.46 5.54
CA VAL A 165 17.65 -5.69 4.30
C VAL A 165 18.60 -4.48 4.33
N PRO A 166 19.91 -4.69 4.14
CA PRO A 166 20.91 -3.63 4.25
C PRO A 166 20.88 -2.62 3.11
N VAL A 167 20.21 -2.95 1.99
CA VAL A 167 20.13 -2.10 0.80
C VAL A 167 18.73 -2.16 0.19
N VAL A 168 18.14 -1.00 0.01
CA VAL A 168 16.90 -0.77 -0.72
C VAL A 168 17.19 0.26 -1.82
N ASN A 169 16.87 -0.07 -3.06
CA ASN A 169 17.03 0.80 -4.22
C ASN A 169 15.68 1.03 -4.89
N ALA A 170 15.04 2.16 -4.58
CA ALA A 170 13.73 2.51 -5.10
C ALA A 170 13.76 2.83 -6.60
N ALA A 171 14.88 3.34 -7.13
CA ALA A 171 15.01 3.64 -8.56
C ALA A 171 15.06 2.36 -9.40
N ALA A 172 15.83 1.36 -8.97
CA ALA A 172 15.92 0.06 -9.63
C ALA A 172 14.76 -0.88 -9.27
N ARG A 173 13.96 -0.53 -8.24
CA ARG A 173 12.97 -1.41 -7.62
C ARG A 173 13.56 -2.74 -7.14
N THR A 174 14.73 -2.67 -6.49
CA THR A 174 15.42 -3.85 -5.95
C THR A 174 15.77 -3.67 -4.48
N MET A 175 15.87 -4.77 -3.73
CA MET A 175 16.45 -4.81 -2.40
C MET A 175 17.39 -6.01 -2.27
N GLU A 176 18.41 -5.87 -1.42
CA GLU A 176 19.34 -6.95 -1.10
C GLU A 176 19.02 -7.53 0.27
N ILE A 177 19.12 -8.85 0.39
CA ILE A 177 19.05 -9.60 1.65
C ILE A 177 20.26 -10.52 1.86
#